data_AF-S5TVF4-F1
#
_entry.id   AF-S5TVF4-F1
#
_cell.length_a   1.000
_cell.length_b   1.000
_cell.length_c   1.000
_cell.angle_alpha   90.00
_cell.angle_beta   90.00
_cell.angle_gamma   90.00
#
_symmetry.space_group_name_H-M   'P 1'
#
loop_
_entity.id
_entity.type
_entity.pdbx_description
1 polymer ?
#
loop_
_entity_poly.entity_id
_entity_poly.type
_entity_poly.pdbx_seq_one_letter_code
_entity_poly.pdbx_strand_id
1 'polypeptide(L)'
;MLGTTALDPLFTAVDTPDFTDRHLANLAAGTLAAVRAPAFLDRPTCQAAMAALDRLPTADHAHERVLTRIVRFGPALNDYRRPDGHLDAQRYWRDAEAAHTAWHRSGMHPDAIAVSMDRLGSAWGTTVTPATINSRAVFGGTLRDQRARTSTPSSRTRTGAGSPSRSSSA
;
A
#
# COMPACT_ATOMS: atom_id res chain seq x y z
N MET A 1 16.85 14.08 -26.26
CA MET A 1 17.11 12.64 -26.40
C MET A 1 16.42 11.93 -25.25
N LEU A 2 15.38 11.14 -25.52
CA LEU A 2 14.79 10.25 -24.53
C LEU A 2 15.72 9.04 -24.43
N GLY A 3 16.34 8.83 -23.28
CA GLY A 3 17.20 7.68 -23.04
C GLY A 3 16.35 6.42 -23.04
N THR A 4 16.63 5.50 -23.96
CA THR A 4 16.07 4.15 -23.93
C THR A 4 16.74 3.41 -22.78
N THR A 5 16.05 3.25 -21.65
CA THR A 5 16.51 2.38 -20.58
C THR A 5 16.42 0.95 -21.11
N ALA A 6 17.55 0.36 -21.50
CA ALA A 6 17.60 -1.07 -21.81
C ALA A 6 17.18 -1.83 -20.54
N LEU A 7 16.16 -2.69 -20.66
CA LEU A 7 15.76 -3.58 -19.59
C LEU A 7 16.93 -4.52 -19.31
N ASP A 8 17.45 -4.48 -18.08
CA ASP A 8 18.45 -5.44 -17.63
C ASP A 8 17.80 -6.84 -17.68
N PRO A 9 18.38 -7.80 -18.44
CA PRO A 9 17.81 -9.14 -18.56
C PRO A 9 17.70 -9.88 -17.21
N LEU A 10 18.46 -9.47 -16.20
CA LEU A 10 18.39 -9.99 -14.83
C LEU A 10 17.27 -9.35 -14.00
N PHE A 11 16.65 -8.26 -14.48
CA PHE A 11 15.55 -7.55 -13.82
C PHE A 11 14.24 -7.64 -14.61
N THR A 12 13.82 -8.88 -14.89
CA THR A 12 12.59 -9.12 -15.64
C THR A 12 11.38 -9.19 -14.70
N ALA A 13 10.32 -8.46 -15.06
CA ALA A 13 8.99 -8.58 -14.45
C ALA A 13 8.10 -9.46 -15.32
N VAL A 14 7.27 -10.30 -14.70
CA VAL A 14 6.29 -11.14 -15.42
C VAL A 14 4.87 -10.80 -14.99
N ASP A 15 3.95 -10.79 -15.95
CA ASP A 15 2.51 -10.71 -15.71
C ASP A 15 1.93 -12.13 -15.79
N THR A 16 1.16 -12.53 -14.78
CA THR A 16 0.54 -13.86 -14.74
C THR A 16 -0.86 -13.79 -14.14
N PRO A 17 -1.85 -14.52 -14.69
CA PRO A 17 -3.13 -14.71 -14.01
C PRO A 17 -2.99 -15.62 -12.78
N ASP A 18 -2.03 -16.55 -12.81
CA ASP A 18 -1.85 -17.60 -11.81
C ASP A 18 -0.52 -17.42 -11.06
N PHE A 19 -0.60 -17.17 -9.75
CA PHE A 19 0.57 -17.04 -8.87
C PHE A 19 0.93 -18.41 -8.27
N THR A 20 2.19 -18.83 -8.38
CA THR A 20 2.61 -20.22 -8.09
C THR A 20 3.94 -20.27 -7.33
N ASP A 21 4.29 -21.45 -6.83
CA ASP A 21 5.58 -21.77 -6.18
C ASP A 21 6.78 -21.39 -7.06
N ARG A 22 6.73 -21.68 -8.36
CA ARG A 22 7.80 -21.34 -9.30
C ARG A 22 8.08 -19.84 -9.36
N HIS A 23 7.03 -19.02 -9.27
CA HIS A 23 7.18 -17.57 -9.22
C HIS A 23 7.90 -17.13 -7.94
N LEU A 24 7.51 -17.69 -6.79
CA LEU A 24 8.18 -17.44 -5.51
C LEU A 24 9.64 -17.92 -5.51
N ALA A 25 9.93 -19.10 -6.07
CA ALA A 25 11.28 -19.64 -6.18
C ALA A 25 12.18 -18.78 -7.08
N ASN A 26 11.64 -18.29 -8.20
CA ASN A 26 12.36 -17.40 -9.10
C ASN A 26 12.62 -16.01 -8.48
N LEU A 27 11.66 -15.47 -7.73
CA LEU A 27 11.86 -14.23 -6.95
C LEU A 27 12.97 -14.43 -5.91
N ALA A 28 12.95 -15.55 -5.17
CA ALA A 28 13.97 -15.87 -4.17
C ALA A 28 15.36 -16.10 -4.77
N ALA A 29 15.43 -16.70 -5.96
CA ALA A 29 16.68 -16.93 -6.70
C ALA A 29 17.20 -15.65 -7.41
N GLY A 30 16.44 -14.56 -7.42
CA GLY A 30 16.80 -13.33 -8.12
C GLY A 30 16.74 -13.45 -9.65
N THR A 31 16.05 -14.45 -10.18
CA THR A 31 15.86 -14.63 -11.64
C THR A 31 14.64 -13.86 -12.16
N LEU A 32 13.74 -13.45 -11.25
CA LEU A 32 12.68 -12.48 -11.51
C LEU A 32 12.84 -11.29 -10.57
N ALA A 33 12.64 -10.09 -11.09
CA ALA A 33 12.55 -8.87 -10.28
C ALA A 33 11.15 -8.66 -9.69
N ALA A 34 10.10 -9.07 -10.42
CA ALA A 34 8.73 -8.89 -9.98
C ALA A 34 7.77 -9.89 -10.65
N VAL A 35 6.67 -10.16 -9.97
CA VAL A 35 5.53 -10.92 -10.48
C VAL A 35 4.28 -10.07 -10.27
N ARG A 36 3.56 -9.80 -11.35
CA ARG A 36 2.32 -9.03 -11.35
C ARG A 36 1.17 -10.00 -11.53
N ALA A 37 0.35 -10.14 -10.49
CA ALA A 37 -0.82 -11.01 -10.47
C ALA A 37 -2.09 -10.18 -10.24
N PRO A 38 -2.76 -9.70 -11.31
CA PRO A 38 -3.88 -8.75 -11.20
C PRO A 38 -5.06 -9.26 -10.37
N ALA A 39 -5.26 -10.58 -10.31
CA ALA A 39 -6.32 -11.22 -9.53
C ALA A 39 -5.84 -11.76 -8.17
N PHE A 40 -4.65 -11.37 -7.71
CA PHE A 40 -4.08 -11.88 -6.45
C PHE A 40 -4.92 -11.52 -5.22
N LEU A 41 -5.57 -10.36 -5.22
CA LEU A 41 -6.66 -10.06 -4.30
C LEU A 41 -7.92 -9.82 -5.12
N ASP A 42 -9.03 -10.38 -4.68
CA ASP A 42 -10.31 -10.10 -5.34
C ASP A 42 -10.81 -8.69 -5.01
N ARG A 43 -11.73 -8.22 -5.85
CA ARG A 43 -12.32 -6.88 -5.71
C ARG A 43 -12.99 -6.68 -4.34
N PRO A 44 -13.78 -7.63 -3.79
CA PRO A 44 -14.37 -7.49 -2.47
C PRO A 44 -13.32 -7.28 -1.35
N THR A 45 -12.22 -8.03 -1.37
CA THR A 45 -11.13 -7.90 -0.39
C THR A 45 -10.47 -6.52 -0.47
N CYS A 46 -10.18 -6.05 -1.68
CA CYS A 46 -9.64 -4.70 -1.88
C CYS A 46 -10.61 -3.62 -1.37
N GLN A 47 -11.91 -3.76 -1.65
CA GLN A 47 -12.92 -2.80 -1.18
C GLN A 47 -13.06 -2.79 0.34
N ALA A 48 -13.04 -3.96 0.99
CA ALA A 48 -13.07 -4.08 2.44
C ALA A 48 -11.84 -3.41 3.09
N ALA A 49 -10.64 -3.64 2.53
CA ALA A 49 -9.41 -3.01 3.00
C ALA A 49 -9.46 -1.48 2.87
N MET A 50 -9.91 -0.97 1.71
CA MET A 50 -10.05 0.46 1.47
C MET A 50 -11.10 1.10 2.39
N ALA A 51 -12.23 0.45 2.63
CA ALA A 51 -13.27 0.97 3.53
C ALA A 51 -12.82 0.97 5.00
N ALA A 52 -11.92 0.05 5.39
CA ALA A 52 -11.38 0.00 6.75
C ALA A 52 -10.32 1.07 7.01
N LEU A 53 -9.59 1.53 5.98
CA LEU A 53 -8.59 2.59 6.12
C LEU A 53 -9.12 3.85 6.79
N ASP A 54 -10.36 4.23 6.49
CA ASP A 54 -11.00 5.42 7.09
C ASP A 54 -11.26 5.27 8.60
N ARG A 55 -11.23 4.04 9.13
CA ARG A 55 -11.43 3.74 10.56
C ARG A 55 -10.12 3.48 11.31
N LEU A 56 -9.01 3.34 10.59
CA LEU A 56 -7.72 3.01 11.18
C LEU A 56 -6.99 4.27 11.64
N PRO A 57 -6.28 4.23 12.79
CA PRO A 57 -5.43 5.33 13.23
C PRO A 57 -4.23 5.42 12.29
N THR A 58 -4.33 6.30 11.31
CA THR A 58 -3.29 6.49 10.31
C THR A 58 -2.36 7.63 10.72
N ALA A 59 -1.09 7.48 10.39
CA ALA A 59 -0.09 8.52 10.55
C ALA A 59 0.37 9.01 9.17
N ASP A 60 0.71 10.29 9.07
CA ASP A 60 1.39 10.81 7.90
C ASP A 60 2.82 10.25 7.86
N HIS A 61 3.23 9.75 6.69
CA HIS A 61 4.60 9.30 6.49
C HIS A 61 5.55 10.51 6.59
N ALA A 62 6.70 10.34 7.25
CA ALA A 62 7.65 11.43 7.47
C ALA A 62 8.04 12.10 6.14
N HIS A 63 7.70 13.39 6.01
CA HIS A 63 7.86 14.21 4.81
C HIS A 63 9.31 14.31 4.31
N GLU A 64 10.30 13.99 5.14
CA GLU A 64 11.72 14.01 4.79
C GLU A 64 12.09 12.99 3.70
N ARG A 65 11.25 11.96 3.47
CA ARG A 65 11.54 10.86 2.54
C ARG A 65 10.63 10.78 1.32
N VAL A 66 9.46 11.43 1.33
CA VAL A 66 8.49 11.34 0.21
C VAL A 66 7.72 12.67 0.05
N LEU A 67 7.74 13.22 -1.18
CA LEU A 67 7.05 14.48 -1.52
C LEU A 67 5.50 14.36 -1.55
N THR A 68 4.98 13.13 -1.59
CA THR A 68 3.54 12.83 -1.60
C THR A 68 3.08 12.45 -0.19
N ARG A 69 1.95 12.99 0.26
CA ARG A 69 1.32 12.58 1.51
C ARG A 69 0.93 11.10 1.42
N ILE A 70 1.68 10.25 2.12
CA ILE A 70 1.35 8.84 2.26
C ILE A 70 0.69 8.67 3.62
N VAL A 71 -0.56 8.24 3.60
CA VAL A 71 -1.27 7.82 4.80
C VAL A 71 -0.84 6.40 5.11
N ARG A 72 -0.37 6.14 6.32
CA ARG A 72 0.15 4.83 6.70
C ARG A 72 -0.47 4.32 7.99
N PHE A 73 -0.80 3.04 7.99
CA PHE A 73 -1.22 2.30 9.18
C PHE A 73 -0.22 1.18 9.50
N GLY A 74 0.06 0.99 10.79
CA GLY A 74 0.86 -0.11 11.33
C GLY A 74 2.39 0.10 11.31
N PRO A 75 3.12 -0.52 12.27
CA PRO A 75 4.57 -0.45 12.32
C PRO A 75 5.23 -1.34 11.25
N ALA A 76 6.33 -0.85 10.69
CA ALA A 76 7.22 -1.62 9.82
C ALA A 76 8.54 -1.73 10.57
N LEU A 77 9.11 -2.93 10.64
CA LEU A 77 10.30 -3.21 11.43
C LEU A 77 11.45 -2.21 11.17
N ASN A 78 11.61 -1.78 9.92
CA ASN A 78 12.66 -0.85 9.52
C ASN A 78 12.57 0.53 10.19
N ASP A 79 11.38 1.00 10.58
CA ASP A 79 11.25 2.31 11.26
C ASP A 79 11.71 2.27 12.72
N TYR A 80 11.85 1.07 13.28
CA TYR A 80 12.26 0.82 14.66
C TYR A 80 13.70 0.32 14.72
N ARG A 81 14.42 0.33 13.59
CA ARG A 81 15.82 -0.06 13.56
C ARG A 81 16.67 1.10 14.08
N ARG A 82 17.47 0.82 15.11
CA ARG A 82 18.44 1.75 15.68
C ARG A 82 19.70 1.81 14.80
N PRO A 83 20.56 2.85 14.94
CA PRO A 83 21.78 2.99 14.16
C PRO A 83 22.77 1.81 14.28
N ASP A 84 22.73 1.10 15.40
CA ASP A 84 23.50 -0.13 15.65
C ASP A 84 22.92 -1.38 14.94
N GLY A 85 21.81 -1.23 14.22
CA GLY A 85 21.13 -2.30 13.50
C GLY A 85 20.16 -3.11 14.35
N HIS A 86 20.06 -2.87 15.66
CA HIS A 86 19.14 -3.56 16.56
C HIS A 86 17.73 -2.96 16.49
N LEU A 87 16.73 -3.76 16.87
CA LEU A 87 15.35 -3.31 16.98
C LEU A 87 15.15 -2.53 18.28
N ASP A 88 14.53 -1.36 18.21
CA ASP A 88 13.93 -0.68 19.34
C ASP A 88 12.67 -1.43 19.82
N ALA A 89 12.91 -2.56 20.49
CA ALA A 89 11.89 -3.55 20.80
C ALA A 89 10.76 -2.99 21.67
N GLN A 90 11.09 -2.16 22.68
CA GLN A 90 10.08 -1.58 23.58
C GLN A 90 9.07 -0.73 22.81
N ARG A 91 9.57 0.15 21.93
CA ARG A 91 8.73 1.02 21.11
C ARG A 91 7.95 0.20 20.07
N TYR A 92 8.64 -0.72 19.38
CA TYR A 92 8.03 -1.56 18.35
C TYR A 92 6.86 -2.38 18.88
N TRP A 93 7.05 -3.09 20.00
CA TRP A 93 6.04 -4.01 20.51
C TRP A 93 4.80 -3.30 21.01
N ARG A 94 4.96 -2.15 21.67
CA ARG A 94 3.84 -1.30 22.08
C ARG A 94 3.01 -0.86 20.87
N ASP A 95 3.68 -0.37 19.84
CA ASP A 95 3.01 0.18 18.65
C ASP A 95 2.41 -0.95 17.78
N ALA A 96 3.03 -2.14 17.75
CA ALA A 96 2.49 -3.34 17.10
C ALA A 96 1.23 -3.86 17.78
N GLU A 97 1.20 -3.88 19.12
CA GLU A 97 0.03 -4.28 19.88
C GLU A 97 -1.14 -3.32 19.67
N ALA A 98 -0.89 -2.01 19.73
CA ALA A 98 -1.90 -1.00 19.41
C ALA A 98 -2.44 -1.14 17.98
N ALA A 99 -1.57 -1.44 17.01
CA ALA A 99 -1.97 -1.69 15.64
C ALA A 99 -2.81 -2.96 15.50
N HIS A 100 -2.46 -4.07 16.15
CA HIS A 100 -3.30 -5.27 16.16
C HIS A 100 -4.70 -4.98 16.72
N THR A 101 -4.79 -4.29 17.86
CA THR A 101 -6.08 -3.92 18.44
C THR A 101 -6.90 -3.01 17.51
N ALA A 102 -6.26 -2.05 16.84
CA ALA A 102 -6.93 -1.19 15.86
C ALA A 102 -7.39 -1.98 14.63
N TRP A 103 -6.57 -2.91 14.14
CA TRP A 103 -6.91 -3.77 13.02
C TRP A 103 -8.15 -4.62 13.32
N HIS A 104 -8.16 -5.32 14.45
CA HIS A 104 -9.30 -6.12 14.87
C HIS A 104 -10.58 -5.29 15.04
N ARG A 105 -10.47 -4.07 15.59
CA ARG A 105 -11.62 -3.16 15.76
C ARG A 105 -12.11 -2.54 14.45
N SER A 106 -11.31 -2.57 13.38
CA SER A 106 -11.71 -1.99 12.10
C SER A 106 -12.87 -2.75 11.44
N GLY A 107 -13.12 -4.00 11.88
CA GLY A 107 -14.15 -4.88 11.34
C GLY A 107 -13.89 -5.25 9.88
N MET A 108 -12.63 -5.18 9.42
CA MET A 108 -12.27 -5.54 8.05
C MET A 108 -12.62 -7.01 7.78
N HIS A 109 -13.57 -7.23 6.89
CA HIS A 109 -13.94 -8.55 6.44
C HIS A 109 -14.23 -8.55 4.93
N PRO A 110 -13.53 -9.37 4.14
CA PRO A 110 -12.44 -10.27 4.55
C PRO A 110 -11.17 -9.51 4.98
N ASP A 111 -10.37 -10.11 5.87
CA ASP A 111 -9.08 -9.55 6.28
C ASP A 111 -8.06 -9.71 5.15
N ALA A 112 -7.64 -8.59 4.55
CA ALA A 112 -6.75 -8.61 3.40
C ALA A 112 -5.35 -9.18 3.71
N ILE A 113 -4.85 -9.07 4.94
CA ILE A 113 -3.58 -9.66 5.34
C ILE A 113 -3.73 -11.18 5.44
N ALA A 114 -4.80 -11.65 6.08
CA ALA A 114 -5.10 -13.08 6.17
C ALA A 114 -5.26 -13.71 4.77
N VAL A 115 -6.09 -13.11 3.91
CA VAL A 115 -6.28 -13.57 2.52
C VAL A 115 -4.96 -13.59 1.75
N SER A 116 -4.09 -12.59 1.93
CA SER A 116 -2.78 -12.56 1.29
C SER A 116 -1.88 -13.71 1.76
N MET A 117 -1.84 -13.98 3.07
CA MET A 117 -1.05 -15.08 3.63
C MET A 117 -1.56 -16.45 3.16
N ASP A 118 -2.89 -16.64 3.11
CA ASP A 118 -3.50 -17.89 2.63
C ASP A 118 -3.17 -18.14 1.15
N ARG A 119 -3.25 -17.11 0.31
CA ARG A 119 -2.91 -17.21 -1.11
C ARG A 119 -1.42 -17.44 -1.33
N LEU A 120 -0.55 -16.76 -0.57
CA LEU A 120 0.89 -17.03 -0.58
C LEU A 120 1.18 -18.48 -0.18
N GLY A 121 0.54 -18.96 0.88
CA GLY A 121 0.70 -20.33 1.34
C GLY A 121 0.19 -21.37 0.35
N SER A 122 -0.93 -21.07 -0.30
CA SER A 122 -1.48 -21.92 -1.38
C SER A 122 -0.52 -22.01 -2.56
N ALA A 123 0.09 -20.88 -2.95
CA ALA A 123 1.10 -20.85 -4.02
C ALA A 123 2.37 -21.59 -3.60
N TRP A 124 2.84 -21.44 -2.36
CA TRP A 124 4.07 -22.05 -1.87
C TRP A 124 3.91 -23.53 -1.48
N GLY A 125 2.68 -24.02 -1.30
CA GLY A 125 2.40 -25.38 -0.84
C GLY A 125 2.56 -25.59 0.66
N THR A 126 2.61 -24.52 1.47
CA THR A 126 2.65 -24.63 2.93
C THR A 126 1.99 -23.43 3.60
N THR A 127 1.58 -23.58 4.86
CA THR A 127 1.02 -22.46 5.63
C THR A 127 2.09 -21.39 5.85
N VAL A 128 1.82 -20.18 5.37
CA VAL A 128 2.64 -19.01 5.67
C VAL A 128 2.18 -18.43 7.00
N THR A 129 3.12 -18.18 7.89
CA THR A 129 2.86 -17.57 9.20
C THR A 129 3.68 -16.29 9.36
N PRO A 130 3.23 -15.32 10.16
CA PRO A 130 4.02 -14.14 10.47
C PRO A 130 5.39 -14.54 11.03
N ALA A 131 6.45 -13.84 10.58
CA ALA A 131 7.77 -14.01 11.15
C ALA A 131 7.76 -13.71 12.66
N THR A 132 8.70 -14.30 13.41
CA THR A 132 8.81 -14.09 14.86
C THR A 132 10.15 -13.50 15.25
N ILE A 133 10.14 -12.70 16.32
CA ILE A 133 11.34 -12.23 17.01
C ILE A 133 11.18 -12.67 18.47
N ASN A 134 12.10 -13.52 18.95
CA ASN A 134 12.00 -14.15 20.28
C ASN A 134 10.62 -14.80 20.51
N SER A 135 10.16 -15.57 19.52
CA SER A 135 8.85 -16.27 19.51
C SER A 135 7.60 -15.38 19.51
N ARG A 136 7.75 -14.05 19.47
CA ARG A 136 6.62 -13.12 19.29
C ARG A 136 6.44 -12.78 17.81
N ALA A 137 5.24 -13.00 17.29
CA ALA A 137 4.89 -12.67 15.92
C ALA A 137 5.02 -11.16 15.65
N VAL A 138 5.65 -10.80 14.53
CA VAL A 138 5.74 -9.42 14.06
C VAL A 138 4.41 -8.98 13.45
N PHE A 139 4.16 -7.67 13.43
CA PHE A 139 2.98 -7.11 12.78
C PHE A 139 2.96 -7.43 11.28
N GLY A 140 1.89 -8.07 10.82
CA GLY A 140 1.84 -8.77 9.53
C GLY A 140 1.61 -7.92 8.27
N GLY A 141 1.40 -6.60 8.37
CA GLY A 141 1.25 -5.79 7.17
C GLY A 141 0.93 -4.33 7.43
N THR A 142 1.66 -3.43 6.78
CA THR A 142 1.32 -2.00 6.78
C THR A 142 0.41 -1.67 5.62
N LEU A 143 -0.64 -0.88 5.86
CA LEU A 143 -1.38 -0.26 4.78
C LEU A 143 -0.79 1.10 4.44
N ARG A 144 -0.73 1.42 3.15
CA ARG A 144 -0.26 2.71 2.64
C ARG A 144 -1.23 3.17 1.57
N ASP A 145 -1.78 4.37 1.73
CA ASP A 145 -2.55 5.06 0.70
C ASP A 145 -1.71 6.20 0.13
N GLN A 146 -1.45 6.14 -1.18
CA GLN A 146 -0.82 7.20 -1.95
C GLN A 146 -1.90 7.92 -2.74
N ARG A 147 -2.64 8.85 -2.10
CA ARG A 147 -3.52 9.73 -2.86
C ARG A 147 -2.66 10.74 -3.62
N ALA A 148 -2.52 10.56 -4.92
CA ALA A 148 -2.07 11.63 -5.80
C ALA A 148 -3.06 12.79 -5.68
N ARG A 149 -2.58 14.04 -5.59
CA ARG A 149 -3.46 15.22 -5.71
C ARG A 149 -4.22 15.10 -7.03
N THR A 150 -5.51 14.84 -6.98
CA THR A 150 -6.39 15.33 -8.03
C THR A 150 -6.39 16.84 -7.90
N SER A 151 -5.73 17.52 -8.85
CA SER A 151 -5.88 18.96 -8.99
C SER A 151 -7.37 19.25 -9.19
N THR A 152 -8.01 19.84 -8.18
CA THR A 152 -9.34 20.43 -8.33
C THR A 152 -9.29 21.39 -9.52
N PRO A 153 -10.20 21.30 -10.51
CA PRO A 153 -10.26 22.32 -11.55
C PRO A 153 -10.57 23.65 -10.87
N SER A 154 -9.64 24.60 -10.97
CA SER A 154 -9.89 25.97 -10.54
C SER A 154 -11.01 26.51 -11.41
N SER A 155 -12.20 26.67 -10.82
CA SER A 155 -13.28 27.46 -11.37
C SER A 155 -12.84 28.92 -11.40
N ARG A 156 -12.14 29.32 -12.46
CA ARG A 156 -12.00 30.73 -12.81
C ARG A 156 -13.34 31.22 -13.36
N THR A 157 -14.05 31.94 -12.50
CA THR A 157 -15.10 32.89 -12.81
C THR A 157 -14.70 33.74 -14.02
N ARG A 158 -15.46 33.61 -15.10
CA ARG A 158 -15.38 34.49 -16.27
C ARG A 158 -16.28 35.69 -16.02
N THR A 159 -15.78 36.70 -15.29
CA THR A 159 -16.37 38.04 -15.31
C THR A 159 -15.90 38.75 -16.58
N GLY A 160 -16.69 38.64 -17.64
CA GLY A 160 -16.55 39.42 -18.85
C GLY A 160 -17.76 40.34 -18.99
N ALA A 161 -17.57 41.61 -18.67
CA ALA A 161 -18.53 42.69 -18.90
C ALA A 161 -18.86 42.85 -20.39
N GLY A 162 -20.09 43.28 -20.67
CA GLY A 162 -20.50 43.68 -22.01
C GLY A 162 -22.00 43.92 -22.12
N SER A 163 -22.47 45.07 -21.64
CA SER A 163 -23.70 45.69 -22.18
C SER A 163 -23.45 46.07 -23.65
N PRO A 164 -24.50 46.08 -24.50
CA PRO A 164 -25.16 47.36 -24.74
C PRO A 164 -26.70 47.31 -24.89
N SER A 165 -27.30 48.46 -24.58
CA SER A 165 -28.52 49.11 -25.12
C SER A 165 -29.28 48.39 -26.26
N ARG A 166 -30.63 48.46 -26.42
CA ARG A 166 -31.55 49.60 -26.30
C ARG A 166 -33.00 49.13 -26.57
N SER A 167 -33.96 49.74 -25.85
CA SER A 167 -35.33 50.18 -26.25
C SER A 167 -36.25 49.32 -27.15
N SER A 168 -37.46 49.01 -26.67
CA SER A 168 -38.72 49.70 -27.06
C SER A 168 -39.95 48.96 -26.50
N SER A 169 -40.89 49.70 -25.89
CA SER A 169 -42.35 49.57 -26.06
C SER A 169 -43.03 50.72 -25.32
N ALA A 170 -43.78 51.53 -26.07
CA ALA A 170 -44.98 52.19 -25.57
C ALA A 170 -46.15 51.21 -25.73
#